data_AF-A0A7J9R5Q7-F1
#
_entry.id   AF-A0A7J9R5Q7-F1
#
_cell.length_a   1.000
_cell.length_b   1.000
_cell.length_c   1.000
_cell.angle_alpha   90.00
_cell.angle_beta   90.00
_cell.angle_gamma   90.00
#
_symmetry.space_group_name_H-M   'P 1'
#
loop_
_entity.id
_entity.type
_entity.pdbx_description
1 polymer ?
#
loop_
_entity_poly.entity_id
_entity_poly.type
_entity_poly.pdbx_seq_one_letter_code
_entity_poly.pdbx_strand_id
1 'polypeptide(L)'
;MNQGNSPAIDDPSNLFISEFKRLQNKVDTALQNSDELSMSQIIETYHQVINVTSMTKILKENTTLDKNFHSTIRETEKFIKEQFNDSLHPQISAHLQKSIESLRNELKNISKNRDNKTKAEIENRAKMFEHLRQFMSTQEFVEQYDKVST
;
A
#
# COMPACT_ATOMS: atom_id res chain seq x y z
N MET A 1 8.08 -20.22 -45.62
CA MET A 1 8.19 -18.85 -45.08
C MET A 1 7.89 -18.93 -43.60
N ASN A 2 8.91 -18.84 -42.74
CA ASN A 2 8.74 -18.80 -41.30
C ASN A 2 8.23 -17.40 -40.91
N GLN A 3 6.96 -17.29 -40.54
CA GLN A 3 6.52 -16.14 -39.76
C GLN A 3 6.88 -16.43 -38.31
N GLY A 4 7.87 -15.68 -37.82
CA GLY A 4 8.22 -15.66 -36.41
C GLY A 4 7.00 -15.26 -35.61
N ASN A 5 6.50 -16.20 -34.82
CA ASN A 5 5.50 -15.97 -33.80
C ASN A 5 6.18 -15.10 -32.72
N SER A 6 6.13 -13.78 -32.91
CA SER A 6 6.49 -12.83 -31.86
C SER A 6 5.61 -13.16 -30.65
N PRO A 7 6.16 -13.25 -29.41
CA PRO A 7 5.32 -13.48 -28.25
C PRO A 7 4.29 -12.34 -28.22
N ALA A 8 3.01 -12.71 -28.18
CA ALA A 8 1.93 -11.76 -28.02
C ALA A 8 2.27 -10.90 -26.81
N ILE A 9 2.56 -9.62 -27.06
CA ILE A 9 2.61 -8.61 -26.01
C ILE A 9 1.24 -8.70 -25.34
N ASP A 10 1.20 -9.05 -24.06
CA ASP A 10 -0.04 -9.21 -23.29
C ASP A 10 -0.98 -8.04 -23.59
N ASP A 11 -2.19 -8.34 -24.08
CA ASP A 11 -3.23 -7.35 -24.34
C ASP A 11 -3.35 -6.42 -23.12
N PRO A 12 -3.13 -5.10 -23.26
CA PRO A 12 -3.18 -4.14 -22.15
C PRO A 12 -4.46 -4.26 -21.30
N SER A 13 -5.55 -4.71 -21.92
CA SER A 13 -6.83 -4.98 -21.28
C SER A 13 -6.76 -6.16 -20.31
N ASN A 14 -6.13 -7.27 -20.72
CA ASN A 14 -5.94 -8.45 -19.89
C ASN A 14 -4.96 -8.20 -18.74
N LEU A 15 -3.88 -7.45 -19.00
CA LEU A 15 -2.97 -7.02 -17.97
C LEU A 15 -3.73 -6.19 -16.91
N PHE A 16 -4.49 -5.18 -17.33
CA PHE A 16 -5.30 -4.36 -16.43
C PHE A 16 -6.26 -5.18 -15.56
N ILE A 17 -7.00 -6.11 -16.16
CA ILE A 17 -7.93 -6.98 -15.43
C ILE A 17 -7.18 -7.80 -14.37
N SER A 18 -6.00 -8.32 -14.71
CA SER A 18 -5.19 -9.11 -13.76
C SER A 18 -4.67 -8.27 -12.60
N GLU A 19 -4.20 -7.04 -12.89
CA GLU A 19 -3.71 -6.08 -11.92
C GLU A 19 -4.83 -5.58 -10.99
N PHE A 20 -6.03 -5.37 -11.54
CA PHE A 20 -7.21 -5.01 -10.75
C PHE A 20 -7.63 -6.16 -9.82
N LYS A 21 -7.70 -7.40 -10.30
CA LYS A 21 -8.01 -8.56 -9.44
C LYS A 21 -6.98 -8.74 -8.33
N ARG A 22 -5.70 -8.54 -8.63
CA ARG A 22 -4.62 -8.59 -7.64
C ARG A 22 -4.79 -7.49 -6.58
N LEU A 23 -5.19 -6.29 -7.00
CA LEU A 23 -5.52 -5.20 -6.09
C LEU A 23 -6.70 -5.56 -5.18
N GLN A 24 -7.79 -6.08 -5.74
CA GLN A 24 -8.97 -6.48 -4.96
C GLN A 24 -8.60 -7.45 -3.85
N ASN A 25 -7.89 -8.54 -4.19
CA ASN A 25 -7.46 -9.53 -3.20
C ASN A 25 -6.58 -8.92 -2.10
N LYS A 26 -5.66 -8.01 -2.45
CA LYS A 26 -4.81 -7.31 -1.47
C LYS A 26 -5.63 -6.42 -0.54
N VAL A 27 -6.55 -5.63 -1.08
CA VAL A 27 -7.41 -4.72 -0.31
C VAL A 27 -8.37 -5.50 0.59
N ASP A 28 -9.01 -6.54 0.07
CA ASP A 28 -9.94 -7.38 0.83
C ASP A 28 -9.23 -8.08 2.00
N THR A 29 -8.04 -8.62 1.75
CA THR A 29 -7.22 -9.25 2.81
C THR A 29 -6.78 -8.22 3.86
N ALA A 30 -6.41 -7.01 3.41
CA ALA A 30 -5.96 -5.94 4.28
C ALA A 30 -7.10 -5.35 5.13
N LEU A 31 -8.33 -5.29 4.59
CA LEU A 31 -9.51 -4.86 5.34
C LEU A 31 -9.87 -5.84 6.48
N GLN A 32 -9.57 -7.13 6.32
CA GLN A 32 -9.83 -8.13 7.36
C GLN A 32 -8.86 -8.04 8.55
N ASN A 33 -7.63 -7.58 8.32
CA ASN A 33 -6.54 -7.59 9.32
C ASN A 33 -5.77 -6.27 9.33
N SER A 34 -6.47 -5.14 9.22
CA SER A 34 -5.86 -3.82 9.00
C SER A 34 -4.94 -3.38 10.13
N ASP A 35 -5.23 -3.80 11.37
CA ASP A 35 -4.42 -3.52 12.56
C ASP A 35 -3.16 -4.40 12.67
N GLU A 36 -2.98 -5.40 11.80
CA GLU A 36 -1.86 -6.35 11.80
C GLU A 36 -0.99 -6.26 10.54
N LEU A 37 -1.25 -5.26 9.68
CA LEU A 37 -0.52 -5.09 8.44
C LEU A 37 0.95 -4.76 8.69
N SER A 38 1.84 -5.57 8.12
CA SER A 38 3.26 -5.24 8.08
C SER A 38 3.53 -4.06 7.15
N MET A 39 4.64 -3.34 7.39
CA MET A 39 5.05 -2.22 6.54
C MET A 39 5.23 -2.62 5.07
N SER A 40 5.73 -3.83 4.79
CA SER A 40 5.85 -4.34 3.41
C SER A 40 4.48 -4.47 2.75
N GLN A 41 3.50 -5.05 3.47
CA GLN A 41 2.14 -5.20 2.97
C GLN A 41 1.48 -3.85 2.70
N ILE A 42 1.70 -2.86 3.57
CA ILE A 42 1.23 -1.49 3.37
C ILE A 42 1.84 -0.93 2.07
N ILE A 43 3.17 -0.90 1.96
CA ILE A 43 3.87 -0.34 0.79
C ILE A 43 3.42 -1.01 -0.51
N GLU A 44 3.37 -2.35 -0.53
CA GLU A 44 2.92 -3.11 -1.70
C GLU A 44 1.48 -2.79 -2.10
N THR A 45 0.58 -2.60 -1.12
CA THR A 45 -0.83 -2.27 -1.38
C THR A 45 -0.94 -0.90 -2.05
N TYR A 46 -0.26 0.11 -1.52
CA TYR A 46 -0.26 1.46 -2.11
C TYR A 46 0.38 1.48 -3.50
N HIS A 47 1.50 0.78 -3.70
CA HIS A 47 2.08 0.65 -5.04
C HIS A 47 1.10 0.01 -6.02
N GLN A 48 0.38 -1.04 -5.61
CA GLN A 48 -0.62 -1.67 -6.45
C GLN A 48 -1.77 -0.69 -6.80
N VAL A 49 -2.25 0.09 -5.83
CA VAL A 49 -3.27 1.12 -6.07
C VAL A 49 -2.77 2.17 -7.06
N ILE A 50 -1.56 2.69 -6.87
CA ILE A 50 -0.96 3.70 -7.76
C ILE A 50 -0.82 3.14 -9.19
N ASN A 51 -0.35 1.90 -9.33
CA ASN A 51 -0.20 1.23 -10.62
C ASN A 51 -1.54 1.09 -11.33
N VAL A 52 -2.55 0.53 -10.67
CA VAL A 52 -3.89 0.33 -11.25
C VAL A 52 -4.56 1.68 -11.56
N THR A 53 -4.40 2.68 -10.70
CA THR A 53 -4.90 4.06 -10.95
C THR A 53 -4.25 4.66 -12.20
N SER A 54 -2.94 4.47 -12.37
CA SER A 54 -2.21 4.97 -13.54
C SER A 54 -2.65 4.27 -14.82
N MET A 55 -2.83 2.94 -14.79
CA MET A 55 -3.38 2.19 -15.91
C MET A 55 -4.80 2.62 -16.26
N THR A 56 -5.64 2.87 -15.25
CA THR A 56 -7.00 3.38 -15.42
C THR A 56 -7.00 4.70 -16.19
N LYS A 57 -6.11 5.64 -15.83
CA LYS A 57 -5.97 6.93 -16.55
C LYS A 57 -5.60 6.72 -18.02
N ILE A 58 -4.56 5.92 -18.29
CA ILE A 58 -4.09 5.64 -19.66
C ILE A 58 -5.18 4.96 -20.51
N LEU A 59 -5.85 3.96 -19.94
CA LEU A 59 -6.87 3.20 -20.66
C LEU A 59 -8.15 4.03 -20.89
N LYS A 60 -8.51 4.93 -19.97
CA LYS A 60 -9.67 5.82 -20.14
C LYS A 60 -9.53 6.76 -21.33
N GLU A 61 -8.30 7.16 -21.65
CA GLU A 61 -7.98 8.00 -22.81
C GLU A 61 -7.94 7.21 -24.14
N ASN A 62 -7.92 5.88 -24.08
CA ASN A 62 -7.85 5.04 -25.26
C ASN A 62 -9.24 4.87 -25.91
N THR A 63 -9.44 5.55 -27.05
CA THR A 63 -10.70 5.56 -27.81
C THR A 63 -11.00 4.26 -28.57
N THR A 64 -10.09 3.29 -28.54
CA THR A 64 -10.24 2.00 -29.25
C THR A 64 -10.85 0.89 -28.40
N LEU A 65 -11.02 1.13 -27.10
CA LEU A 65 -11.55 0.15 -26.16
C LEU A 65 -13.06 -0.03 -26.33
N ASP A 66 -13.54 -1.25 -26.08
CA ASP A 66 -14.96 -1.54 -26.15
C ASP A 66 -15.75 -0.89 -24.98
N LYS A 67 -17.07 -0.78 -25.15
CA LYS A 67 -17.96 -0.22 -24.11
C LYS A 67 -17.96 -1.03 -22.80
N ASN A 68 -17.72 -2.34 -22.86
CA ASN A 68 -17.71 -3.21 -21.70
C ASN A 68 -16.44 -2.99 -20.85
N PHE A 69 -15.33 -2.63 -21.49
CA PHE A 69 -14.07 -2.32 -20.84
C PHE A 69 -14.14 -0.96 -20.13
N HIS A 70 -14.90 0.00 -20.68
CA HIS A 70 -15.22 1.23 -19.96
C HIS A 70 -16.03 1.00 -18.67
N SER A 71 -16.88 -0.04 -18.60
CA SER A 71 -17.50 -0.43 -17.31
C SER A 71 -16.48 -0.97 -16.32
N THR A 72 -15.56 -1.84 -16.76
CA THR A 72 -14.48 -2.35 -15.90
C THR A 72 -13.65 -1.22 -15.31
N ILE A 73 -13.27 -0.22 -16.12
CA ILE A 73 -12.55 0.97 -15.65
C ILE A 73 -13.35 1.70 -14.54
N ARG A 74 -14.66 1.93 -14.75
CA ARG A 74 -15.51 2.59 -13.74
C ARG A 74 -15.66 1.77 -12.47
N GLU A 75 -15.76 0.46 -12.58
CA GLU A 75 -15.81 -0.46 -11.43
C GLU A 75 -14.50 -0.42 -10.64
N THR A 76 -13.36 -0.36 -11.32
CA THR A 76 -12.04 -0.19 -10.69
C THR A 76 -11.93 1.15 -9.98
N GLU A 77 -12.31 2.27 -10.63
CA GLU A 77 -12.33 3.60 -10.00
C GLU A 77 -13.21 3.61 -8.74
N LYS A 78 -14.41 3.02 -8.83
CA LYS A 78 -15.34 2.90 -7.70
C LYS A 78 -14.75 2.07 -6.57
N PHE A 79 -14.15 0.91 -6.88
CA PHE A 79 -13.51 0.05 -5.90
C PHE A 79 -12.38 0.78 -5.16
N ILE A 80 -11.48 1.45 -5.89
CA ILE A 80 -10.39 2.22 -5.30
C ILE A 80 -10.95 3.30 -4.38
N LYS A 81 -11.97 4.03 -4.83
CA LYS A 81 -12.60 5.06 -3.99
C LYS A 81 -13.20 4.46 -2.72
N GLU A 82 -14.11 3.50 -2.85
CA GLU A 82 -14.93 3.04 -1.73
C GLU A 82 -14.19 2.09 -0.79
N GLN A 83 -13.43 1.15 -1.33
CA GLN A 83 -12.80 0.09 -0.54
C GLN A 83 -11.39 0.49 -0.09
N PHE A 84 -10.63 1.19 -0.94
CA PHE A 84 -9.30 1.64 -0.58
C PHE A 84 -9.31 3.03 0.10
N ASN A 85 -9.69 4.09 -0.61
CA ASN A 85 -9.57 5.47 -0.10
C ASN A 85 -10.48 5.74 1.11
N ASP A 86 -11.76 5.38 1.00
CA ASP A 86 -12.76 5.72 2.02
C ASP A 86 -12.72 4.75 3.22
N SER A 87 -12.16 3.54 3.04
CA SER A 87 -12.21 2.47 4.05
C SER A 87 -10.84 2.01 4.55
N LEU A 88 -10.00 1.44 3.69
CA LEU A 88 -8.71 0.85 4.12
C LEU A 88 -7.64 1.91 4.46
N HIS A 89 -7.53 2.97 3.65
CA HIS A 89 -6.51 4.00 3.82
C HIS A 89 -6.57 4.66 5.22
N PRO A 90 -7.73 5.13 5.74
CA PRO A 90 -7.82 5.67 7.10
C PRO A 90 -7.43 4.67 8.18
N GLN A 91 -7.74 3.38 7.99
CA GLN A 91 -7.37 2.33 8.94
C GLN A 91 -5.85 2.11 8.99
N ILE A 92 -5.20 2.08 7.82
CA ILE A 92 -3.74 2.00 7.72
C ILE A 92 -3.09 3.21 8.40
N SER A 93 -3.58 4.42 8.13
CA SER A 93 -3.07 5.66 8.74
C SER A 93 -3.22 5.62 10.28
N ALA A 94 -4.36 5.17 10.78
CA ALA A 94 -4.59 4.99 12.22
C ALA A 94 -3.67 3.93 12.83
N HIS A 95 -3.46 2.79 12.15
CA HIS A 95 -2.56 1.73 12.59
C HIS A 95 -1.12 2.23 12.71
N LEU A 96 -0.61 2.95 11.70
CA LEU A 96 0.74 3.52 11.70
C LEU A 96 0.90 4.53 12.85
N GLN A 97 -0.07 5.44 13.01
CA GLN A 97 -0.04 6.45 14.09
C GLN A 97 -0.01 5.78 15.47
N LYS A 98 -0.88 4.80 15.72
CA LYS A 98 -0.92 4.04 16.99
C LYS A 98 0.40 3.33 17.25
N SER A 99 0.97 2.68 16.24
CA SER A 99 2.24 1.95 16.35
C SER A 99 3.42 2.87 16.65
N ILE A 100 3.49 4.03 16.00
CA ILE A 100 4.50 5.07 16.25
C ILE A 100 4.38 5.62 17.67
N GLU A 101 3.16 5.93 18.13
CA GLU A 101 2.93 6.44 19.46
C GLU A 101 3.29 5.40 20.53
N SER A 102 2.91 4.14 20.32
CA SER A 102 3.27 3.02 21.20
C SER A 102 4.79 2.89 21.34
N LEU A 103 5.53 2.85 20.22
CA LEU A 103 7.00 2.76 20.22
C LEU A 103 7.66 3.97 20.90
N ARG A 104 7.14 5.19 20.67
CA ARG A 104 7.64 6.41 21.34
C ARG A 104 7.44 6.33 22.86
N ASN A 105 6.28 5.87 23.30
CA ASN A 105 5.96 5.71 24.72
C ASN A 105 6.86 4.66 25.38
N GLU A 106 7.07 3.53 24.73
CA GLU A 106 7.96 2.47 25.23
C GLU A 106 9.42 2.97 25.34
N LEU A 107 9.94 3.62 24.30
CA LEU A 107 11.27 4.24 24.30
C LEU A 107 11.43 5.29 25.42
N LYS A 108 10.39 6.08 25.67
CA LYS A 108 10.36 7.08 26.76
C LYS A 108 10.39 6.41 28.12
N ASN A 109 9.64 5.33 28.33
CA ASN A 109 9.60 4.62 29.60
C ASN A 109 10.94 3.93 29.92
N ILE A 110 11.57 3.29 28.92
CA ILE A 110 12.91 2.69 29.07
C ILE A 110 13.96 3.76 29.43
N SER A 111 13.79 5.01 28.96
CA SER A 111 14.73 6.09 29.24
C SER A 111 14.72 6.60 30.70
N LYS A 112 13.67 6.28 31.47
CA LYS A 112 13.50 6.69 32.88
C LYS A 112 14.23 5.77 33.87
N ASN A 113 14.46 4.50 33.53
CA ASN A 113 15.27 3.57 34.32
C ASN A 113 16.73 3.64 33.84
N ARG A 114 17.56 4.49 34.49
CA ARG A 114 18.90 4.84 34.00
C ARG A 114 20.07 4.11 34.65
N ASP A 115 19.85 3.33 35.69
CA ASP A 115 20.97 2.73 36.43
C ASP A 115 21.37 1.37 35.82
N ASN A 116 22.59 1.29 35.27
CA ASN A 116 23.25 0.10 34.72
C ASN A 116 22.55 -0.61 33.54
N LYS A 117 22.56 0.02 32.35
CA LYS A 117 22.07 -0.62 31.12
C LYS A 117 22.99 -1.75 30.66
N THR A 118 22.45 -2.95 30.57
CA THR A 118 23.09 -4.13 29.98
C THR A 118 23.24 -3.98 28.46
N LYS A 119 24.17 -4.73 27.86
CA LYS A 119 24.34 -4.79 26.40
C LYS A 119 23.03 -5.17 25.68
N ALA A 120 22.26 -6.08 26.26
CA ALA A 120 20.97 -6.52 25.71
C ALA A 120 19.94 -5.38 25.67
N GLU A 121 19.88 -4.52 26.69
CA GLU A 121 18.98 -3.36 26.71
C GLU A 121 19.39 -2.29 25.70
N ILE A 122 20.69 -2.11 25.47
CA ILE A 122 21.20 -1.20 24.42
C ILE A 122 20.79 -1.71 23.04
N GLU A 123 21.00 -2.99 22.75
CA GLU A 123 20.61 -3.61 21.47
C GLU A 123 19.09 -3.58 21.26
N ASN A 124 18.30 -3.90 22.29
CA ASN A 124 16.84 -3.83 22.20
C ASN A 124 16.37 -2.41 21.86
N ARG A 125 16.93 -1.41 22.55
CA ARG A 125 16.58 -0.01 22.31
C ARG A 125 16.97 0.45 20.90
N ALA A 126 18.11 -0.01 20.39
CA ALA A 126 18.52 0.27 19.01
C ALA A 126 17.52 -0.32 17.99
N LYS A 127 17.07 -1.56 18.19
CA LYS A 127 16.03 -2.19 17.36
C LYS A 127 14.71 -1.41 17.39
N MET A 128 14.30 -0.92 18.55
CA MET A 128 13.08 -0.12 18.68
C MET A 128 13.18 1.23 17.95
N PHE A 129 14.35 1.89 17.98
CA PHE A 129 14.57 3.11 17.19
C PHE A 129 14.55 2.82 15.69
N GLU A 130 15.10 1.69 15.25
CA GLU A 130 15.04 1.25 13.86
C GLU A 130 13.58 1.02 13.42
N HIS A 131 12.80 0.28 14.23
CA HIS A 131 11.37 0.07 13.94
C HIS A 131 10.61 1.40 13.90
N LEU A 132 10.85 2.29 14.86
CA LEU A 132 10.22 3.62 14.87
C LEU A 132 10.52 4.39 13.58
N ARG A 133 11.78 4.37 13.14
CA ARG A 133 12.20 5.01 11.87
C ARG A 133 11.45 4.41 10.68
N GLN A 134 11.33 3.09 10.60
CA GLN A 134 10.63 2.42 9.51
C GLN A 134 9.13 2.73 9.50
N PHE A 135 8.47 2.73 10.67
CA PHE A 135 7.07 3.12 10.78
C PHE A 135 6.84 4.57 10.37
N MET A 136 7.69 5.49 10.84
CA MET A 136 7.61 6.90 10.43
C MET A 136 7.84 7.08 8.93
N SER A 137 8.84 6.42 8.35
CA SER A 137 9.08 6.44 6.90
C SER A 137 7.89 5.89 6.11
N THR A 138 7.22 4.85 6.62
CA THR A 138 6.03 4.28 5.98
C THR A 138 4.84 5.24 6.09
N GLN A 139 4.68 5.92 7.23
CA GLN A 139 3.67 6.95 7.41
C GLN A 139 3.89 8.12 6.44
N GLU A 140 5.12 8.61 6.31
CA GLU A 140 5.45 9.66 5.35
C GLU A 140 5.11 9.24 3.92
N PHE A 141 5.41 8.00 3.53
CA PHE A 141 5.04 7.46 2.22
C PHE A 141 3.51 7.45 2.01
N VAL A 142 2.74 7.01 3.01
CA VAL A 142 1.28 7.04 2.99
C VAL A 142 0.75 8.47 2.88
N GLU A 143 1.31 9.43 3.61
CA GLU A 143 0.90 10.84 3.54
C GLU A 143 1.22 11.48 2.17
N GLN A 144 2.22 10.99 1.44
CA GLN A 144 2.46 11.45 0.07
C GLN A 144 1.38 10.95 -0.90
N TYR A 145 0.78 9.78 -0.65
CA TYR A 145 -0.32 9.28 -1.47
C TYR A 145 -1.48 10.28 -1.48
N ASP A 146 -1.82 10.87 -0.33
CA ASP A 146 -2.92 11.83 -0.20
C ASP A 146 -2.71 13.07 -1.06
N LYS A 147 -1.45 13.50 -1.24
CA LYS A 147 -1.08 14.68 -2.05
C LYS A 147 -1.15 14.43 -3.55
N VAL A 148 -1.09 13.17 -3.97
CA VAL A 148 -1.08 12.76 -5.39
C VAL A 148 -2.42 12.19 -5.83
N SER A 149 -3.26 11.78 -4.87
CA SER A 149 -4.53 11.09 -5.10
C SER A 149 -5.77 11.97 -4.86
N THR A 150 -5.57 13.24 -4.51
CA THR A 150 -6.57 14.32 -4.57
C THR A 150 -6.49 15.08 -5.88
#